data_AF-A0A4R7W1V0-F1
#
_entry.id   AF-A0A4R7W1V0-F1
#
_cell.length_a   1.000
_cell.length_b   1.000
_cell.length_c   1.000
_cell.angle_alpha   90.00
_cell.angle_beta   90.00
_cell.angle_gamma   90.00
#
_symmetry.space_group_name_H-M   'P 1'
#
loop_
_entity.id
_entity.type
_entity.pdbx_description
1 polymer ?
#
loop_
_entity_poly.entity_id
_entity_poly.type
_entity_poly.pdbx_seq_one_letter_code
_entity_poly.pdbx_strand_id
1 'polypeptide(L)'
;MYFRVLGPVELNGEGGERVEIPALMQRRLLTALLLRANTWVSADYLVETLWPERSPRSTANNVRTYIHHLRTVVPRYEGLTRIESRRGGDYRLRLDRHECDATVFEDRVSDANGAPAAAVDQLTAALELWRGNPYEPLAGAEVEAEAERLRAMLWHARYSLAEALLATNRADDAITLLRPLTAEDPLRERTWEYLLRALAEDGRWAEVLVTFQRVREVLAEELGIEPGPELRHLHQLALHANEERRKPRGVPVASGREPDQADALVAPPRAGRTGIHRTRRRRWPALLASAAALAATVYVVDPLHLSTPELTFLTPNSGQVLHGTVTLRVDVSNPARVEQVDFHWLTSRCPGGGPKFYIGRDETPNADGEYEITFDTRRASNGCVDFGAVALDRDDEHILYPEGGKYVVTTIDN
;
A
#
# COMPACT_ATOMS: atom_id res chain seq x y z
N MET A 1 12.63 22.80 15.12
CA MET A 1 11.54 23.18 14.21
C MET A 1 11.73 22.42 12.91
N TYR A 2 10.65 21.98 12.27
CA TYR A 2 10.74 21.11 11.10
C TYR A 2 9.56 21.32 10.15
N PHE A 3 9.84 21.67 8.90
CA PHE A 3 8.86 21.79 7.83
C PHE A 3 8.73 20.45 7.12
N ARG A 4 7.49 20.02 6.92
CA ARG A 4 7.21 18.77 6.24
C ARG A 4 6.43 19.03 4.97
N VAL A 5 7.07 18.91 3.81
CA VAL A 5 6.53 19.18 2.48
C VAL A 5 6.41 17.93 1.61
N LEU A 6 6.90 16.77 2.02
CA LEU A 6 6.70 15.49 1.31
C LEU A 6 5.30 14.90 1.57
N GLY A 7 4.27 15.69 1.30
CA GLY A 7 2.87 15.44 1.65
C GLY A 7 2.15 16.77 1.92
N PRO A 8 0.97 16.74 2.57
CA PRO A 8 0.34 17.94 3.11
C PRO A 8 1.31 18.73 3.99
N VAL A 9 1.43 20.03 3.70
CA VAL A 9 2.39 20.90 4.39
C VAL A 9 2.06 20.98 5.88
N GLU A 10 3.01 20.55 6.69
CA GLU A 10 2.98 20.64 8.14
C GLU A 10 4.18 21.45 8.63
N LEU A 11 3.98 22.11 9.76
CA LEU A 11 5.01 22.77 10.51
C LEU A 11 5.05 22.17 11.91
N ASN A 12 6.22 21.70 12.31
CA ASN A 12 6.48 21.24 13.68
C ASN A 12 7.36 22.25 14.40
N GLY A 13 7.02 22.52 15.66
CA GLY A 13 7.77 23.39 16.56
C GLY A 13 9.12 22.80 16.96
N GLU A 14 9.80 23.45 17.90
CA GLU A 14 11.11 22.97 18.38
C GLU A 14 11.01 21.68 19.21
N GLY A 15 9.89 21.47 19.92
CA GLY A 15 9.62 20.25 20.67
C GLY A 15 8.98 19.12 19.85
N GLY A 16 8.81 19.31 18.54
CA GLY A 16 8.17 18.34 17.64
C GLY A 16 6.65 18.41 17.61
N GLU A 17 6.04 19.31 18.40
CA GLU A 17 4.61 19.55 18.39
C GLU A 17 4.14 20.17 17.07
N ARG A 18 2.96 19.78 16.60
CA ARG A 18 2.38 20.35 15.38
C ARG A 18 1.94 21.79 15.64
N VAL A 19 2.43 22.73 14.82
CA VAL A 19 1.99 24.12 14.80
C VAL A 19 0.83 24.24 13.81
N GLU A 20 -0.34 24.64 14.29
CA GLU A 20 -1.51 24.79 13.43
C GLU A 20 -1.41 26.04 12.55
N ILE A 21 -1.61 25.84 11.25
CA ILE A 21 -1.84 26.90 10.28
C ILE A 21 -3.25 26.67 9.72
N PRO A 22 -4.30 27.19 10.38
CA PRO A 22 -5.67 26.76 10.13
C PRO A 22 -6.19 27.22 8.77
N ALA A 23 -5.80 28.42 8.32
CA ALA A 23 -6.31 29.00 7.08
C ALA A 23 -5.63 28.40 5.84
N LEU A 24 -6.44 27.87 4.89
CA LEU A 24 -5.97 27.30 3.63
C LEU A 24 -5.03 28.24 2.85
N MET A 25 -5.38 29.54 2.78
CA MET A 25 -4.57 30.53 2.06
C MET A 25 -3.23 30.80 2.72
N GLN A 26 -3.15 30.73 4.05
CA GLN A 26 -1.87 30.86 4.76
C GLN A 26 -0.99 29.62 4.54
N ARG A 27 -1.60 28.41 4.54
CA ARG A 27 -0.88 27.17 4.19
C ARG A 27 -0.33 27.25 2.76
N ARG A 28 -1.15 27.59 1.77
CA ARG A 28 -0.70 27.77 0.38
C ARG A 28 0.41 28.81 0.26
N LEU A 29 0.33 29.92 1.00
CA LEU A 29 1.36 30.95 1.00
C LEU A 29 2.67 30.42 1.57
N LEU A 30 2.61 29.69 2.70
CA LEU A 30 3.78 29.05 3.27
C LEU A 30 4.37 28.02 2.30
N THR A 31 3.53 27.21 1.68
CA THR A 31 3.95 26.24 0.66
C THR A 31 4.68 26.91 -0.50
N ALA A 32 4.14 28.00 -1.05
CA ALA A 32 4.79 28.74 -2.14
C ALA A 32 6.15 29.33 -1.73
N LEU A 33 6.28 29.78 -0.48
CA LEU A 33 7.57 30.23 0.06
C LEU A 33 8.55 29.08 0.32
N LEU A 34 8.06 27.90 0.73
CA LEU A 34 8.88 26.70 0.94
C LEU A 34 9.39 26.12 -0.39
N LEU A 35 8.55 26.10 -1.42
CA LEU A 35 8.90 25.69 -2.78
C LEU A 35 10.09 26.51 -3.33
N ARG A 36 10.17 27.78 -2.92
CA ARG A 36 11.23 28.72 -3.28
C ARG A 36 12.07 29.15 -2.08
N ALA A 37 12.27 28.25 -1.11
CA ALA A 37 12.99 28.55 0.12
C ALA A 37 14.38 29.16 -0.18
N ASN A 38 14.81 30.09 0.68
CA ASN A 38 16.06 30.85 0.55
C ASN A 38 16.19 31.77 -0.68
N THR A 39 15.15 31.90 -1.52
CA THR A 39 15.12 32.84 -2.65
C THR A 39 14.13 33.99 -2.40
N TRP A 40 14.32 35.13 -3.10
CA TRP A 40 13.38 36.24 -3.06
C TRP A 40 12.21 35.97 -4.01
N VAL A 41 10.99 36.01 -3.48
CA VAL A 41 9.74 35.74 -4.19
C VAL A 41 8.92 37.02 -4.26
N SER A 42 8.48 37.43 -5.45
CA SER A 42 7.72 38.66 -5.63
C SER A 42 6.29 38.56 -5.12
N ALA A 43 5.71 39.69 -4.74
CA ALA A 43 4.30 39.74 -4.38
C ALA A 43 3.39 39.28 -5.53
N ASP A 44 3.73 39.63 -6.77
CA ASP A 44 2.96 39.26 -7.96
C ASP A 44 2.97 37.74 -8.19
N TYR A 45 4.12 37.09 -8.02
CA TYR A 45 4.20 35.63 -8.07
C TYR A 45 3.31 34.97 -7.01
N LEU A 46 3.35 35.49 -5.77
CA LEU A 46 2.52 34.96 -4.69
C LEU A 46 1.03 35.16 -4.97
N VAL A 47 0.66 36.29 -5.57
CA VAL A 47 -0.70 36.59 -6.02
C VAL A 47 -1.15 35.57 -7.07
N GLU A 48 -0.36 35.37 -8.12
CA GLU A 48 -0.66 34.42 -9.21
C GLU A 48 -0.76 32.98 -8.69
N THR A 49 0.15 32.58 -7.79
CA THR A 49 0.20 31.23 -7.22
C THR A 49 -0.99 30.95 -6.29
N LEU A 50 -1.41 31.93 -5.49
CA LEU A 50 -2.52 31.77 -4.55
C LEU A 50 -3.89 31.86 -5.20
N TRP A 51 -4.01 32.67 -6.26
CA TRP A 51 -5.25 32.94 -6.98
C TRP A 51 -5.07 32.82 -8.51
N PRO A 52 -4.86 31.60 -9.04
CA PRO A 52 -4.56 31.39 -10.46
C PRO A 52 -5.71 31.78 -11.39
N GLU A 53 -6.96 31.70 -10.93
CA GLU A 53 -8.14 31.95 -11.76
C GLU A 53 -8.71 33.37 -11.60
N ARG A 54 -8.82 33.87 -10.37
CA ARG A 54 -9.41 35.17 -10.08
C ARG A 54 -8.87 35.78 -8.80
N SER A 55 -8.12 36.86 -8.96
CA SER A 55 -7.62 37.67 -7.85
C SER A 55 -8.70 38.58 -7.25
N PRO A 56 -8.85 38.63 -5.91
CA PRO A 56 -9.65 39.65 -5.23
C PRO A 56 -9.15 41.08 -5.51
N ARG A 57 -9.97 42.10 -5.27
CA ARG A 57 -9.56 43.51 -5.46
C ARG A 57 -8.39 43.97 -4.57
N SER A 58 -8.04 43.22 -3.52
CA SER A 58 -7.04 43.61 -2.51
C SER A 58 -5.99 42.52 -2.27
N THR A 59 -5.60 41.78 -3.31
CA THR A 59 -4.70 40.63 -3.17
C THR A 59 -3.35 40.96 -2.53
N ALA A 60 -2.73 42.09 -2.91
CA ALA A 60 -1.46 42.53 -2.31
C ALA A 60 -1.57 42.82 -0.80
N ASN A 61 -2.71 43.33 -0.33
CA ASN A 61 -2.95 43.54 1.09
C ASN A 61 -3.20 42.21 1.81
N ASN A 62 -3.92 41.27 1.18
CA ASN A 62 -4.12 39.93 1.74
C ASN A 62 -2.78 39.20 1.93
N VAL A 63 -1.88 39.25 0.95
CA VAL A 63 -0.53 38.67 1.07
C VAL A 63 0.21 39.25 2.28
N ARG A 64 0.22 40.58 2.46
CA ARG A 64 0.85 41.22 3.63
C ARG A 64 0.26 40.73 4.95
N THR A 65 -1.07 40.62 5.03
CA THR A 65 -1.78 40.11 6.22
C THR A 65 -1.41 38.66 6.51
N TYR A 66 -1.36 37.81 5.47
CA TYR A 66 -0.99 36.41 5.64
C TYR A 66 0.49 36.26 6.02
N ILE A 67 1.39 37.06 5.45
CA ILE A 67 2.80 37.09 5.87
C ILE A 67 2.92 37.53 7.33
N HIS A 68 2.17 38.55 7.75
CA HIS A 68 2.17 38.99 9.15
C HIS A 68 1.77 37.85 10.10
N HIS A 69 0.70 37.11 9.78
CA HIS A 69 0.29 35.96 10.56
C HIS A 69 1.30 34.80 10.50
N LEU A 70 1.88 34.51 9.32
CA LEU A 70 2.91 33.48 9.21
C LEU A 70 4.13 33.84 10.07
N ARG A 71 4.52 35.11 10.16
CA ARG A 71 5.61 35.57 11.04
C ARG A 71 5.32 35.38 12.53
N THR A 72 4.05 35.29 12.94
CA THR A 72 3.72 35.04 14.36
C THR A 72 3.74 33.55 14.71
N VAL A 73 3.47 32.67 13.75
CA VAL A 73 3.43 31.21 13.97
C VAL A 73 4.73 30.50 13.58
N VAL A 74 5.53 31.12 12.70
CA VAL A 74 6.84 30.61 12.28
C VAL A 74 7.90 31.19 13.21
N PRO A 75 8.59 30.37 14.03
CA PRO A 75 9.69 30.80 14.88
C PRO A 75 10.78 31.58 14.16
N ARG A 76 11.48 32.39 14.94
CA ARG A 76 12.60 33.21 14.46
C ARG A 76 13.73 32.34 13.91
N TYR A 77 14.49 32.90 12.98
CA TYR A 77 15.73 32.31 12.47
C TYR A 77 16.88 33.21 12.92
N GLU A 78 17.83 32.68 13.67
CA GLU A 78 18.95 33.44 14.26
C GLU A 78 18.50 34.70 15.04
N GLY A 79 17.37 34.60 15.75
CA GLY A 79 16.80 35.73 16.52
C GLY A 79 16.07 36.79 15.67
N LEU A 80 16.01 36.62 14.35
CA LEU A 80 15.35 37.51 13.38
C LEU A 80 14.06 36.91 12.80
N THR A 81 13.26 37.72 12.11
CA THR A 81 12.09 37.21 11.38
C THR A 81 12.52 36.23 10.29
N ARG A 82 12.02 35.00 10.34
CA ARG A 82 12.38 33.95 9.37
C ARG A 82 11.83 34.23 7.96
N ILE A 83 10.68 34.91 7.89
CA ILE A 83 10.14 35.45 6.64
C ILE A 83 10.61 36.90 6.52
N GLU A 84 11.59 37.15 5.68
CA GLU A 84 12.14 38.47 5.40
C GLU A 84 11.30 39.21 4.36
N SER A 85 11.45 40.53 4.32
CA SER A 85 10.83 41.38 3.30
C SER A 85 11.79 42.49 2.89
N ARG A 86 11.82 42.85 1.60
CA ARG A 86 12.64 43.97 1.08
C ARG A 86 11.78 45.07 0.44
N ARG A 87 12.42 46.21 0.13
CA ARG A 87 11.80 47.29 -0.66
C ARG A 87 11.35 46.70 -2.01
N GLY A 88 10.09 46.89 -2.37
CA GLY A 88 9.46 46.28 -3.55
C GLY A 88 8.35 45.27 -3.21
N GLY A 89 8.29 44.77 -1.98
CA GLY A 89 7.21 43.87 -1.54
C GLY A 89 7.52 42.38 -1.72
N ASP A 90 8.76 42.03 -2.02
CA ASP A 90 9.19 40.63 -2.12
C ASP A 90 9.45 40.02 -0.74
N TYR A 91 9.28 38.71 -0.66
CA TYR A 91 9.45 37.92 0.56
C TYR A 91 10.46 36.79 0.37
N ARG A 92 11.14 36.40 1.44
CA ARG A 92 12.05 35.27 1.45
C ARG A 92 11.87 34.49 2.74
N LEU A 93 11.66 33.18 2.64
CA LEU A 93 11.69 32.29 3.80
C LEU A 93 13.10 31.72 3.98
N ARG A 94 13.70 31.95 5.14
CA ARG A 94 15.01 31.38 5.52
C ARG A 94 14.83 29.99 6.13
N LEU A 95 15.67 29.06 5.70
CA LEU A 95 15.57 27.65 6.04
C LEU A 95 16.94 26.98 5.90
N ASP A 96 17.38 26.23 6.91
CA ASP A 96 18.51 25.31 6.79
C ASP A 96 18.06 23.96 6.22
N ARG A 97 18.95 23.24 5.53
CA ARG A 97 18.61 21.96 4.87
C ARG A 97 18.01 20.93 5.84
N HIS A 98 18.49 20.88 7.09
CA HIS A 98 18.00 19.93 8.09
C HIS A 98 16.61 20.27 8.65
N GLU A 99 16.06 21.44 8.31
CA GLU A 99 14.77 21.90 8.80
C GLU A 99 13.62 21.54 7.84
N CYS A 100 13.88 20.93 6.68
CA CYS A 100 12.85 20.53 5.72
C CYS A 100 13.01 19.08 5.28
N ASP A 101 11.93 18.31 5.33
CA ASP A 101 11.94 16.89 4.97
C ASP A 101 12.36 16.62 3.52
N ALA A 102 12.03 17.50 2.57
CA ALA A 102 12.48 17.34 1.18
C ALA A 102 14.00 17.44 1.05
N THR A 103 14.64 18.43 1.69
CA THR A 103 16.11 18.56 1.65
C THR A 103 16.81 17.48 2.47
N VAL A 104 16.23 17.06 3.60
CA VAL A 104 16.74 15.91 4.36
C VAL A 104 16.63 14.62 3.55
N PHE A 105 15.53 14.42 2.83
CA PHE A 105 15.35 13.28 1.93
C PHE A 105 16.43 13.26 0.84
N GLU A 106 16.67 14.40 0.17
CA GLU A 106 17.74 14.51 -0.82
C GLU A 106 19.11 14.19 -0.26
N ASP A 107 19.43 14.75 0.92
CA ASP A 107 20.72 14.55 1.58
C ASP A 107 20.91 13.06 1.92
N ARG A 108 19.89 12.40 2.49
CA ARG A 108 19.94 10.96 2.79
C ARG A 108 20.10 10.08 1.57
N VAL A 109 19.43 10.40 0.46
CA VAL A 109 19.58 9.68 -0.81
C VAL A 109 20.99 9.88 -1.36
N SER A 110 21.56 11.08 -1.23
CA SER A 110 22.94 11.36 -1.66
C SER A 110 23.99 10.65 -0.78
N ASP A 111 23.75 10.56 0.51
CA ASP A 111 24.65 9.91 1.47
C ASP A 111 24.61 8.37 1.39
N ALA A 112 23.62 7.80 0.70
CA ALA A 112 23.47 6.36 0.50
C ALA A 112 24.48 5.72 -0.49
N ASN A 113 25.46 6.48 -0.99
CA ASN A 113 26.51 6.00 -1.91
C ASN A 113 27.62 5.17 -1.22
N GLY A 114 27.49 4.89 0.08
CA GLY A 114 28.48 4.19 0.90
C GLY A 114 28.33 2.66 0.91
N ALA A 115 28.77 2.04 2.01
CA ALA A 115 28.63 0.60 2.21
C ALA A 115 27.14 0.18 2.19
N PRO A 116 26.78 -0.98 1.58
CA PRO A 116 25.38 -1.39 1.43
C PRO A 116 24.56 -1.38 2.74
N ALA A 117 25.16 -1.78 3.87
CA ALA A 117 24.48 -1.74 5.16
C ALA A 117 24.10 -0.32 5.61
N ALA A 118 25.00 0.65 5.42
CA ALA A 118 24.72 2.05 5.74
C ALA A 118 23.69 2.66 4.77
N ALA A 119 23.71 2.23 3.50
CA ALA A 119 22.72 2.64 2.51
C ALA A 119 21.31 2.21 2.90
N VAL A 120 21.14 1.00 3.46
CA VAL A 120 19.82 0.54 3.95
C VAL A 120 19.27 1.51 5.00
N ASP A 121 20.04 1.83 6.04
CA ASP A 121 19.59 2.70 7.12
C ASP A 121 19.23 4.11 6.61
N GLN A 122 20.05 4.69 5.73
CA GLN A 122 19.81 6.02 5.16
C GLN A 122 18.56 6.05 4.27
N LEU A 123 18.41 5.05 3.40
CA LEU A 123 17.30 5.01 2.45
C LEU A 123 15.98 4.66 3.15
N THR A 124 15.97 3.75 4.12
CA THR A 124 14.77 3.48 4.94
C THR A 124 14.31 4.75 5.65
N ALA A 125 15.22 5.45 6.34
CA ALA A 125 14.90 6.70 7.01
C ALA A 125 14.45 7.81 6.03
N ALA A 126 14.98 7.82 4.80
CA ALA A 126 14.56 8.75 3.76
C ALA A 126 13.12 8.48 3.30
N LEU A 127 12.76 7.21 3.07
CA LEU A 127 11.43 6.81 2.60
C LEU A 127 10.34 7.08 3.64
N GLU A 128 10.64 6.97 4.93
CA GLU A 128 9.70 7.29 6.03
C GLU A 128 9.28 8.77 6.09
N LEU A 129 10.01 9.67 5.42
CA LEU A 129 9.67 11.09 5.36
C LEU A 129 8.44 11.36 4.49
N TRP A 130 8.15 10.46 3.54
CA TRP A 130 7.05 10.59 2.60
C TRP A 130 5.70 10.31 3.24
N ARG A 131 4.76 11.22 3.08
CA ARG A 131 3.40 11.17 3.64
C ARG A 131 2.28 11.26 2.59
N GLY A 132 2.63 11.56 1.34
CA GLY A 132 1.68 11.73 0.27
C GLY A 132 2.23 12.64 -0.82
N ASN A 133 1.34 13.35 -1.49
CA ASN A 133 1.69 14.23 -2.59
C ASN A 133 2.47 15.47 -2.10
N PRO A 134 3.69 15.72 -2.61
CA PRO A 134 4.51 16.85 -2.18
C PRO A 134 3.82 18.20 -2.32
N TYR A 135 4.06 19.09 -1.35
CA TYR A 135 3.61 20.49 -1.33
C TYR A 135 2.08 20.69 -1.38
N GLU A 136 1.27 19.71 -0.97
CA GLU A 136 -0.17 19.95 -0.82
C GLU A 136 -0.44 21.02 0.26
N PRO A 137 -1.40 21.95 0.08
CA PRO A 137 -2.47 21.96 -0.93
C PRO A 137 -2.23 22.96 -2.07
N LEU A 138 -0.97 23.23 -2.42
CA LEU A 138 -0.64 24.09 -3.54
C LEU A 138 -0.81 23.32 -4.86
N ALA A 139 -1.31 24.00 -5.89
CA ALA A 139 -1.48 23.45 -7.23
C ALA A 139 -0.94 24.44 -8.26
N GLY A 140 -0.42 23.94 -9.38
CA GLY A 140 0.16 24.76 -10.45
C GLY A 140 1.37 24.09 -11.09
N ALA A 141 1.74 24.56 -12.28
CA ALA A 141 2.78 23.91 -13.09
C ALA A 141 4.14 23.79 -12.37
N GLU A 142 4.53 24.78 -11.56
CA GLU A 142 5.80 24.75 -10.84
C GLU A 142 5.82 23.71 -9.72
N VAL A 143 4.74 23.63 -8.93
CA VAL A 143 4.66 22.64 -7.84
C VAL A 143 4.54 21.22 -8.40
N GLU A 144 3.86 21.02 -9.53
CA GLU A 144 3.81 19.73 -10.21
C GLU A 144 5.19 19.31 -10.76
N ALA A 145 5.94 20.25 -11.34
CA ALA A 145 7.29 19.97 -11.83
C ALA A 145 8.24 19.55 -10.69
N GLU A 146 8.16 20.24 -9.54
CA GLU A 146 8.95 19.88 -8.36
C GLU A 146 8.48 18.56 -7.73
N ALA A 147 7.17 18.34 -7.62
CA ALA A 147 6.62 17.07 -7.14
C ALA A 147 7.08 15.90 -8.02
N GLU A 148 7.10 16.06 -9.33
CA GLU A 148 7.59 15.04 -10.26
C GLU A 148 9.09 14.76 -10.11
N ARG A 149 9.91 15.81 -9.94
CA ARG A 149 11.33 15.66 -9.63
C ARG A 149 11.54 14.85 -8.34
N LEU A 150 10.80 15.16 -7.29
CA LEU A 150 10.87 14.45 -6.02
C LEU A 150 10.37 13.00 -6.17
N ARG A 151 9.28 12.74 -6.91
CA ARG A 151 8.79 11.37 -7.18
C ARG A 151 9.79 10.54 -7.98
N ALA A 152 10.50 11.15 -8.94
CA ALA A 152 11.58 10.47 -9.65
C ALA A 152 12.71 10.06 -8.67
N MET A 153 13.07 10.94 -7.72
CA MET A 153 14.02 10.60 -6.65
C MET A 153 13.48 9.54 -5.69
N LEU A 154 12.19 9.53 -5.36
CA LEU A 154 11.54 8.49 -4.57
C LEU A 154 11.70 7.12 -5.22
N TRP A 155 11.45 7.03 -6.52
CA TRP A 155 11.65 5.79 -7.27
C TRP A 155 13.11 5.35 -7.26
N HIS A 156 14.05 6.29 -7.46
CA HIS A 156 15.46 5.98 -7.34
C HIS A 156 15.81 5.41 -5.96
N ALA A 157 15.39 6.07 -4.88
CA ALA A 157 15.64 5.65 -3.50
C ALA A 157 15.07 4.25 -3.20
N ARG A 158 13.86 3.95 -3.68
CA ARG A 158 13.23 2.62 -3.55
C ARG A 158 14.06 1.52 -4.21
N TYR A 159 14.57 1.76 -5.42
CA TYR A 159 15.42 0.79 -6.11
C TYR A 159 16.80 0.64 -5.49
N SER A 160 17.42 1.75 -5.07
CA SER A 160 18.68 1.72 -4.35
C SER A 160 18.55 0.96 -3.03
N LEU A 161 17.41 1.07 -2.34
CA LEU A 161 17.16 0.31 -1.11
C LEU A 161 17.01 -1.18 -1.42
N ALA A 162 16.25 -1.54 -2.46
CA ALA A 162 16.15 -2.93 -2.89
C ALA A 162 17.52 -3.52 -3.23
N GLU A 163 18.35 -2.80 -3.96
CA GLU A 163 19.72 -3.23 -4.30
C GLU A 163 20.60 -3.40 -3.06
N ALA A 164 20.55 -2.46 -2.11
CA ALA A 164 21.29 -2.53 -0.86
C ALA A 164 20.84 -3.72 0.03
N LEU A 165 19.53 -4.01 0.05
CA LEU A 165 18.98 -5.17 0.76
C LEU A 165 19.45 -6.49 0.15
N LEU A 166 19.43 -6.61 -1.19
CA LEU A 166 19.95 -7.80 -1.89
C LEU A 166 21.46 -7.97 -1.65
N ALA A 167 22.24 -6.89 -1.76
CA ALA A 167 23.67 -6.91 -1.48
C ALA A 167 24.04 -7.28 -0.04
N THR A 168 23.10 -7.11 0.91
CA THR A 168 23.25 -7.50 2.32
C THR A 168 22.57 -8.82 2.67
N ASN A 169 22.17 -9.61 1.66
CA ASN A 169 21.51 -10.91 1.82
C ASN A 169 20.19 -10.82 2.61
N ARG A 170 19.45 -9.71 2.44
CA ARG A 170 18.13 -9.43 3.03
C ARG A 170 17.04 -9.49 1.96
N ALA A 171 16.99 -10.60 1.22
CA ALA A 171 16.08 -10.77 0.09
C ALA A 171 14.59 -10.69 0.48
N ASP A 172 14.21 -11.21 1.66
CA ASP A 172 12.82 -11.15 2.13
C ASP A 172 12.35 -9.71 2.41
N ASP A 173 13.23 -8.85 2.95
CA ASP A 173 12.96 -7.43 3.12
C ASP A 173 12.80 -6.72 1.78
N ALA A 174 13.64 -7.08 0.78
CA ALA A 174 13.51 -6.55 -0.58
C ALA A 174 12.18 -6.98 -1.22
N ILE A 175 11.76 -8.24 -1.05
CA ILE A 175 10.45 -8.74 -1.53
C ILE A 175 9.32 -7.93 -0.88
N THR A 176 9.39 -7.71 0.43
CA THR A 176 8.39 -6.93 1.19
C THR A 176 8.29 -5.49 0.68
N LEU A 177 9.43 -4.85 0.38
CA LEU A 177 9.49 -3.52 -0.21
C LEU A 177 8.89 -3.47 -1.63
N LEU A 178 9.21 -4.46 -2.47
CA LEU A 178 8.94 -4.40 -3.92
C LEU A 178 7.52 -4.83 -4.31
N ARG A 179 6.90 -5.75 -3.56
CA ARG A 179 5.52 -6.22 -3.83
C ARG A 179 4.47 -5.10 -3.91
N PRO A 180 4.39 -4.14 -2.98
CA PRO A 180 3.42 -3.05 -3.10
C PRO A 180 3.73 -2.13 -4.27
N LEU A 181 5.01 -1.96 -4.64
CA LEU A 181 5.41 -1.10 -5.74
C LEU A 181 4.98 -1.62 -7.12
N THR A 182 4.83 -2.95 -7.28
CA THR A 182 4.29 -3.51 -8.53
C THR A 182 2.79 -3.30 -8.68
N ALA A 183 2.08 -3.02 -7.57
CA ALA A 183 0.69 -2.58 -7.61
C ALA A 183 0.57 -1.06 -7.79
N GLU A 184 1.53 -0.28 -7.28
CA GLU A 184 1.58 1.18 -7.42
C GLU A 184 1.81 1.61 -8.88
N ASP A 185 2.75 0.96 -9.59
CA ASP A 185 3.02 1.20 -11.01
C ASP A 185 3.22 -0.14 -11.74
N PRO A 186 2.13 -0.83 -12.15
CA PRO A 186 2.20 -2.16 -12.77
C PRO A 186 2.92 -2.18 -14.13
N LEU A 187 3.01 -1.04 -14.81
CA LEU A 187 3.65 -0.94 -16.13
C LEU A 187 5.17 -0.75 -16.03
N ARG A 188 5.70 -0.54 -14.82
CA ARG A 188 7.13 -0.35 -14.60
C ARG A 188 7.85 -1.69 -14.47
N GLU A 189 8.31 -2.21 -15.60
CA GLU A 189 9.05 -3.49 -15.69
C GLU A 189 10.23 -3.59 -14.70
N ARG A 190 10.92 -2.48 -14.43
CA ARG A 190 12.03 -2.44 -13.47
C ARG A 190 11.62 -2.89 -12.05
N THR A 191 10.40 -2.57 -11.60
CA THR A 191 9.91 -3.03 -10.29
C THR A 191 9.77 -4.55 -10.27
N TRP A 192 9.19 -5.11 -11.35
CA TRP A 192 9.05 -6.54 -11.51
C TRP A 192 10.40 -7.25 -11.58
N GLU A 193 11.38 -6.65 -12.25
CA GLU A 193 12.74 -7.19 -12.35
C GLU A 193 13.39 -7.35 -10.98
N TYR A 194 13.42 -6.29 -10.16
CA TYR A 194 13.95 -6.39 -8.80
C TYR A 194 13.18 -7.40 -7.95
N LEU A 195 11.85 -7.51 -8.11
CA LEU A 195 11.05 -8.48 -7.37
C LEU A 195 11.40 -9.93 -7.77
N LEU A 196 11.50 -10.22 -9.07
CA LEU A 196 11.90 -11.54 -9.56
C LEU A 196 13.32 -11.89 -9.13
N ARG A 197 14.25 -10.92 -9.13
CA ARG A 197 15.61 -11.10 -8.62
C ARG A 197 15.62 -11.44 -7.13
N ALA A 198 14.88 -10.69 -6.32
CA ALA A 198 14.79 -10.95 -4.89
C ALA A 198 14.21 -12.34 -4.58
N LEU A 199 13.15 -12.74 -5.29
CA LEU A 199 12.56 -14.08 -5.19
C LEU A 199 13.55 -15.19 -5.62
N ALA A 200 14.33 -14.95 -6.67
CA ALA A 200 15.34 -15.87 -7.15
C ALA A 200 16.50 -16.04 -6.15
N GLU A 201 16.99 -14.94 -5.57
CA GLU A 201 18.04 -14.95 -4.53
C GLU A 201 17.59 -15.67 -3.26
N ASP A 202 16.33 -15.52 -2.85
CA ASP A 202 15.73 -16.27 -1.74
C ASP A 202 15.37 -17.73 -2.10
N GLY A 203 15.61 -18.14 -3.35
CA GLY A 203 15.38 -19.51 -3.82
C GLY A 203 13.90 -19.88 -4.01
N ARG A 204 13.00 -18.89 -4.08
CA ARG A 204 11.55 -19.01 -4.26
C ARG A 204 11.16 -19.13 -5.73
N TRP A 205 11.80 -20.06 -6.46
CA TRP A 205 11.66 -20.22 -7.91
C TRP A 205 10.23 -20.42 -8.42
N ALA A 206 9.38 -21.12 -7.66
CA ALA A 206 7.97 -21.28 -8.03
C ALA A 206 7.24 -19.93 -8.06
N GLU A 207 7.54 -19.03 -7.14
CA GLU A 207 6.98 -17.68 -7.12
C GLU A 207 7.56 -16.78 -8.20
N VAL A 208 8.81 -17.01 -8.62
CA VAL A 208 9.38 -16.33 -9.81
C VAL A 208 8.53 -16.64 -11.04
N LEU A 209 8.17 -17.92 -11.27
CA LEU A 209 7.34 -18.32 -12.42
C LEU A 209 5.94 -17.69 -12.37
N VAL A 210 5.28 -17.72 -11.20
CA VAL A 210 3.95 -17.12 -11.01
C VAL A 210 4.00 -15.60 -11.22
N THR A 211 5.01 -14.94 -10.67
CA THR A 211 5.16 -13.48 -10.76
C THR A 211 5.50 -13.05 -12.19
N PHE A 212 6.32 -13.81 -12.92
CA PHE A 212 6.59 -13.56 -14.34
C PHE A 212 5.32 -13.67 -15.17
N GLN A 213 4.47 -14.67 -14.91
CA GLN A 213 3.22 -14.83 -15.63
C GLN A 213 2.29 -13.64 -15.40
N ARG A 214 2.22 -13.13 -14.17
CA ARG A 214 1.44 -11.94 -13.81
C ARG A 214 1.91 -10.67 -14.55
N VAL A 215 3.22 -10.39 -14.58
CA VAL A 215 3.71 -9.21 -15.32
C VAL A 215 3.48 -9.35 -16.83
N ARG A 216 3.61 -10.57 -17.38
CA ARG A 216 3.28 -10.81 -18.79
C ARG A 216 1.83 -10.49 -19.11
N GLU A 217 0.90 -10.93 -18.26
CA GLU A 217 -0.53 -10.63 -18.41
C GLU A 217 -0.78 -9.13 -18.38
N VAL A 218 -0.26 -8.42 -17.36
CA VAL A 218 -0.42 -6.96 -17.23
C VAL A 218 0.12 -6.21 -18.45
N LEU A 219 1.33 -6.53 -18.92
CA LEU A 219 1.92 -5.84 -20.08
C LEU A 219 1.20 -6.16 -21.39
N ALA A 220 0.75 -7.40 -21.55
CA ALA A 220 -0.01 -7.81 -22.73
C ALA A 220 -1.39 -7.14 -22.77
N GLU A 221 -2.07 -7.04 -21.63
CA GLU A 221 -3.41 -6.42 -21.52
C GLU A 221 -3.36 -4.90 -21.68
N GLU A 222 -2.43 -4.23 -21.00
CA GLU A 222 -2.40 -2.75 -20.95
C GLU A 222 -1.63 -2.12 -22.12
N LEU A 223 -0.59 -2.80 -22.62
CA LEU A 223 0.33 -2.25 -23.63
C LEU A 223 0.42 -3.10 -24.91
N GLY A 224 -0.09 -4.34 -24.90
CA GLY A 224 0.04 -5.26 -26.04
C GLY A 224 1.48 -5.69 -26.32
N ILE A 225 2.35 -5.66 -25.31
CA ILE A 225 3.78 -6.01 -25.43
C ILE A 225 4.14 -7.22 -24.58
N GLU A 226 5.25 -7.88 -24.95
CA GLU A 226 5.86 -8.94 -24.15
C GLU A 226 6.88 -8.38 -23.15
N PRO A 227 7.13 -9.07 -22.02
CA PRO A 227 8.18 -8.69 -21.08
C PRO A 227 9.56 -8.54 -21.71
N GLY A 228 10.32 -7.56 -21.23
CA GLY A 228 11.69 -7.26 -21.61
C GLY A 228 12.66 -8.43 -21.40
N PRO A 229 13.88 -8.35 -21.99
CA PRO A 229 14.86 -9.43 -21.95
C PRO A 229 15.30 -9.80 -20.52
N GLU A 230 15.38 -8.84 -19.60
CA GLU A 230 15.78 -9.07 -18.20
C GLU A 230 14.76 -9.96 -17.46
N LEU A 231 13.46 -9.66 -17.60
CA LEU A 231 12.39 -10.49 -17.02
C LEU A 231 12.36 -11.89 -17.64
N ARG A 232 12.52 -11.99 -18.97
CA ARG A 232 12.57 -13.28 -19.67
C ARG A 232 13.76 -14.12 -19.25
N HIS A 233 14.91 -13.49 -18.99
CA HIS A 233 16.10 -14.18 -18.49
C HIS A 233 15.85 -14.79 -17.09
N LEU A 234 15.27 -14.02 -16.17
CA LEU A 234 14.91 -14.51 -14.83
C LEU A 234 13.90 -15.67 -14.87
N HIS A 235 12.94 -15.60 -15.79
CA HIS A 235 12.02 -16.71 -16.04
C HIS A 235 12.74 -17.98 -16.53
N GLN A 236 13.68 -17.86 -17.47
CA GLN A 236 14.48 -19.00 -17.94
C GLN A 236 15.31 -19.63 -16.82
N LEU A 237 15.96 -18.81 -15.99
CA LEU A 237 16.68 -19.29 -14.81
C LEU A 237 15.76 -20.08 -13.86
N ALA A 238 14.55 -19.58 -13.62
CA ALA A 238 13.57 -20.24 -12.77
C ALA A 238 13.09 -21.58 -13.34
N LEU A 239 12.89 -21.68 -14.66
CA LEU A 239 12.55 -22.94 -15.32
C LEU A 239 13.64 -24.00 -15.10
N HIS A 240 14.90 -23.64 -15.35
CA HIS A 240 16.04 -24.54 -15.13
C HIS A 240 16.18 -24.96 -13.66
N ALA A 241 16.06 -24.01 -12.73
CA ALA A 241 16.14 -24.30 -11.30
C ALA A 241 15.01 -25.24 -10.83
N ASN A 242 13.81 -25.10 -11.39
CA ASN A 242 12.68 -25.96 -11.08
C ASN A 242 12.84 -27.38 -11.67
N GLU A 243 13.40 -27.50 -12.87
CA GLU A 243 13.74 -28.79 -13.49
C GLU A 243 14.76 -29.57 -12.66
N GLU A 244 15.84 -28.92 -12.21
CA GLU A 244 16.85 -29.55 -11.34
C GLU A 244 16.27 -30.01 -10.00
N ARG A 245 15.31 -29.28 -9.44
CA ARG A 245 14.59 -29.70 -8.22
C ARG A 245 13.67 -30.90 -8.44
N ARG A 246 13.12 -31.05 -9.66
CA ARG A 246 12.24 -32.16 -10.03
C ARG A 246 13.00 -33.44 -10.37
N LYS A 247 14.27 -33.35 -10.78
CA LYS A 247 15.11 -34.54 -10.96
C LYS A 247 15.22 -35.27 -9.62
N PRO A 248 14.90 -36.57 -9.54
CA PRO A 248 15.12 -37.32 -8.31
C PRO A 248 16.60 -37.20 -7.97
N ARG A 249 16.93 -36.59 -6.82
CA ARG A 249 18.28 -36.71 -6.25
C ARG A 249 18.53 -38.19 -6.14
N GLY A 250 19.42 -38.71 -6.99
CA GLY A 250 19.78 -40.11 -6.98
C GLY A 250 20.18 -40.47 -5.57
N VAL A 251 19.31 -41.20 -4.85
CA VAL A 251 19.76 -41.99 -3.72
C VAL A 251 20.89 -42.83 -4.31
N PRO A 252 22.13 -42.79 -3.76
CA PRO A 252 23.16 -43.69 -4.22
C PRO A 252 22.57 -45.10 -4.03
N VAL A 253 22.17 -45.70 -5.14
CA VAL A 253 21.76 -47.09 -5.18
C VAL A 253 23.01 -47.82 -4.75
N ALA A 254 23.01 -48.32 -3.52
CA ALA A 254 24.03 -49.23 -3.05
C ALA A 254 24.02 -50.42 -4.01
N SER A 255 24.89 -50.38 -5.00
CA SER A 255 25.04 -51.44 -5.97
C SER A 255 25.58 -52.66 -5.24
N GLY A 256 24.73 -53.68 -5.16
CA GLY A 256 25.13 -55.09 -5.06
C GLY A 256 26.05 -55.44 -3.90
N ARG A 257 25.47 -55.77 -2.75
CA ARG A 257 26.01 -56.87 -1.94
C ARG A 257 24.91 -57.92 -1.79
N GLU A 258 25.01 -58.92 -2.64
CA GLU A 258 24.29 -60.20 -2.53
C GLU A 258 24.66 -60.84 -1.17
N PRO A 259 23.71 -61.15 -0.28
CA PRO A 259 23.99 -61.97 0.88
C PRO A 259 23.89 -63.44 0.47
N ASP A 260 25.05 -64.07 0.37
CA ASP A 260 25.23 -65.52 0.29
C ASP A 260 24.62 -66.21 1.52
N GLN A 261 23.90 -67.31 1.29
CA GLN A 261 23.27 -68.13 2.31
C GLN A 261 24.27 -69.13 2.89
N ALA A 262 24.46 -69.13 4.21
CA ALA A 262 24.85 -70.33 4.95
C ALA A 262 24.34 -70.27 6.41
N ASP A 263 23.51 -71.25 6.74
CA ASP A 263 22.99 -71.59 8.06
C ASP A 263 24.10 -71.90 9.09
N ALA A 264 23.84 -71.57 10.37
CA ALA A 264 23.83 -72.55 11.47
C ALA A 264 23.48 -71.90 12.83
N LEU A 265 22.27 -72.20 13.31
CA LEU A 265 21.95 -72.75 14.64
C LEU A 265 22.68 -72.18 15.88
N VAL A 266 21.97 -71.45 16.73
CA VAL A 266 21.82 -71.74 18.19
C VAL A 266 20.54 -71.05 18.73
N ALA A 267 19.71 -71.83 19.43
CA ALA A 267 18.71 -71.35 20.39
C ALA A 267 18.72 -72.31 21.61
N PRO A 268 18.08 -71.99 22.76
CA PRO A 268 18.13 -70.78 23.60
C PRO A 268 18.47 -71.15 25.07
N PRO A 269 18.31 -70.25 26.07
CA PRO A 269 17.23 -70.52 27.02
C PRO A 269 16.42 -69.30 27.48
N ARG A 270 15.35 -69.66 28.19
CA ARG A 270 14.11 -68.97 28.51
C ARG A 270 14.14 -68.07 29.76
N ALA A 271 13.23 -67.10 29.71
CA ALA A 271 12.23 -66.69 30.70
C ALA A 271 12.60 -65.85 31.94
N GLY A 272 11.79 -64.79 32.11
CA GLY A 272 11.54 -64.01 33.32
C GLY A 272 11.05 -62.61 32.93
N ARG A 273 9.79 -62.39 32.50
CA ARG A 273 8.64 -61.96 33.36
C ARG A 273 9.11 -60.90 34.39
N THR A 274 8.66 -59.65 34.41
CA THR A 274 7.30 -59.08 34.30
C THR A 274 7.42 -57.56 34.08
N GLY A 275 6.58 -56.92 33.28
CA GLY A 275 5.51 -56.11 33.87
C GLY A 275 4.88 -55.20 32.82
N ILE A 276 3.60 -55.42 32.59
CA ILE A 276 2.70 -54.75 31.65
C ILE A 276 2.05 -53.57 32.38
N HIS A 277 1.67 -52.51 31.66
CA HIS A 277 0.35 -51.83 31.63
C HIS A 277 0.52 -50.38 31.15
N ARG A 278 0.10 -50.08 29.91
CA ARG A 278 -1.25 -49.63 29.47
C ARG A 278 -1.44 -48.11 29.66
N THR A 279 -1.33 -47.34 28.59
CA THR A 279 -2.42 -46.82 27.72
C THR A 279 -3.16 -45.57 28.22
N ARG A 280 -3.23 -44.60 27.29
CA ARG A 280 -4.39 -43.75 26.92
C ARG A 280 -4.80 -42.56 27.81
N ARG A 281 -4.95 -41.45 27.08
CA ARG A 281 -6.07 -40.49 27.06
C ARG A 281 -6.21 -39.44 28.18
N ARG A 282 -6.07 -38.19 27.72
CA ARG A 282 -7.07 -37.10 27.67
C ARG A 282 -7.64 -36.53 28.99
N ARG A 283 -7.58 -35.18 29.00
CA ARG A 283 -8.47 -34.13 29.58
C ARG A 283 -8.05 -33.47 30.91
N TRP A 284 -7.75 -32.16 30.76
CA TRP A 284 -8.13 -30.96 31.55
C TRP A 284 -8.56 -31.10 33.01
N PRO A 285 -8.17 -30.11 33.84
CA PRO A 285 -9.19 -29.12 34.23
C PRO A 285 -8.73 -27.66 34.08
N ALA A 286 -9.73 -26.79 34.09
CA ALA A 286 -9.70 -25.35 33.86
C ALA A 286 -9.71 -24.53 35.17
N LEU A 287 -9.65 -23.20 34.97
CA LEU A 287 -10.04 -22.07 35.83
C LEU A 287 -8.95 -21.54 36.78
N LEU A 288 -8.75 -20.23 37.01
CA LEU A 288 -9.25 -18.94 36.49
C LEU A 288 -8.36 -17.85 37.12
N ALA A 289 -8.02 -16.76 36.42
CA ALA A 289 -8.14 -15.36 36.89
C ALA A 289 -7.44 -14.36 35.94
N SER A 290 -8.17 -13.27 35.70
CA SER A 290 -8.07 -12.24 34.66
C SER A 290 -6.95 -11.18 34.82
N ALA A 291 -6.49 -10.58 33.71
CA ALA A 291 -6.61 -9.13 33.44
C ALA A 291 -5.99 -8.70 32.08
N ALA A 292 -6.87 -8.21 31.19
CA ALA A 292 -6.73 -7.17 30.16
C ALA A 292 -5.47 -7.05 29.25
N ALA A 293 -5.63 -7.42 27.97
CA ALA A 293 -4.97 -6.78 26.83
C ALA A 293 -5.82 -6.96 25.56
N LEU A 294 -6.18 -5.84 24.89
CA LEU A 294 -6.83 -5.80 23.58
C LEU A 294 -5.83 -6.28 22.51
N ALA A 295 -6.07 -7.47 21.94
CA ALA A 295 -5.38 -7.98 20.77
C ALA A 295 -6.42 -8.57 19.81
N ALA A 296 -6.56 -7.95 18.64
CA ALA A 296 -7.32 -8.51 17.52
C ALA A 296 -6.67 -9.84 17.13
N THR A 297 -7.41 -10.94 17.29
CA THR A 297 -6.93 -12.30 17.00
C THR A 297 -7.38 -12.67 15.59
N VAL A 298 -6.44 -12.72 14.65
CA VAL A 298 -6.67 -13.22 13.29
C VAL A 298 -6.67 -14.75 13.34
N TYR A 299 -7.81 -15.38 13.09
CA TYR A 299 -7.86 -16.83 12.83
C TYR A 299 -7.68 -17.07 11.33
N VAL A 300 -6.61 -17.75 10.95
CA VAL A 300 -6.51 -18.41 9.65
C VAL A 300 -7.20 -19.77 9.80
N VAL A 301 -8.43 -19.89 9.29
CA VAL A 301 -9.17 -21.17 9.28
C VAL A 301 -8.90 -21.90 7.96
N ASP A 302 -8.57 -23.17 8.07
CA ASP A 302 -8.30 -24.14 6.99
C ASP A 302 -9.52 -24.29 6.05
N PRO A 303 -9.39 -24.29 4.70
CA PRO A 303 -10.50 -23.97 3.80
C PRO A 303 -11.52 -25.09 3.54
N LEU A 304 -11.51 -26.18 4.30
CA LEU A 304 -12.15 -27.40 3.80
C LEU A 304 -13.62 -27.62 4.16
N HIS A 305 -14.31 -26.81 4.97
CA HIS A 305 -15.73 -27.09 5.33
C HIS A 305 -16.56 -25.86 5.73
N LEU A 306 -16.77 -24.89 4.84
CA LEU A 306 -17.85 -23.90 5.00
C LEU A 306 -18.56 -23.63 3.66
N SER A 307 -19.84 -23.98 3.60
CA SER A 307 -20.78 -23.70 2.51
C SER A 307 -21.45 -22.34 2.75
N THR A 308 -20.72 -21.25 2.54
CA THR A 308 -21.22 -19.87 2.60
C THR A 308 -21.89 -19.48 1.28
N PRO A 309 -22.93 -18.63 1.29
CA PRO A 309 -23.51 -18.10 0.05
C PRO A 309 -22.46 -17.23 -0.68
N GLU A 310 -22.12 -17.61 -1.90
CA GLU A 310 -21.23 -16.83 -2.77
C GLU A 310 -22.03 -15.82 -3.60
N LEU A 311 -21.59 -14.55 -3.61
CA LEU A 311 -22.14 -13.50 -4.46
C LEU A 311 -21.38 -13.46 -5.79
N THR A 312 -22.11 -13.42 -6.90
CA THR A 312 -21.53 -13.25 -8.23
C THR A 312 -22.13 -12.00 -8.88
N PHE A 313 -21.28 -11.01 -9.16
CA PHE A 313 -21.71 -9.81 -9.88
C PHE A 313 -21.85 -10.15 -11.37
N LEU A 314 -23.06 -9.95 -11.91
CA LEU A 314 -23.35 -10.13 -13.33
C LEU A 314 -23.08 -8.85 -14.14
N THR A 315 -22.70 -7.77 -13.46
CA THR A 315 -22.36 -6.46 -14.03
C THR A 315 -20.97 -6.02 -13.54
N PRO A 316 -20.20 -5.23 -14.30
CA PRO A 316 -18.87 -4.77 -13.88
C PRO A 316 -18.91 -4.02 -12.55
N ASN A 317 -18.01 -4.35 -11.62
CA ASN A 317 -17.96 -3.78 -10.26
C ASN A 317 -17.30 -2.38 -10.19
N SER A 318 -16.83 -1.87 -11.32
CA SER A 318 -16.27 -0.53 -11.48
C SER A 318 -16.45 -0.06 -12.92
N GLY A 319 -16.71 1.24 -13.11
CA GLY A 319 -16.90 1.81 -14.45
C GLY A 319 -16.97 3.33 -14.47
N GLN A 320 -16.57 3.93 -15.59
CA GLN A 320 -16.67 5.37 -15.82
C GLN A 320 -18.09 5.71 -16.30
N VAL A 321 -18.95 6.15 -15.40
CA VAL A 321 -20.36 6.45 -15.72
C VAL A 321 -20.51 7.93 -16.03
N LEU A 322 -20.64 8.26 -17.32
CA LEU A 322 -20.99 9.60 -17.78
C LEU A 322 -22.52 9.71 -17.84
N HIS A 323 -23.13 10.19 -16.75
CA HIS A 323 -24.55 10.52 -16.61
C HIS A 323 -25.57 9.49 -17.14
N GLY A 324 -26.16 8.70 -16.26
CA GLY A 324 -27.23 7.76 -16.61
C GLY A 324 -27.78 6.97 -15.43
N THR A 325 -28.54 5.93 -15.72
CA THR A 325 -28.97 4.95 -14.72
C THR A 325 -28.08 3.72 -14.80
N VAL A 326 -27.56 3.26 -13.66
CA VAL A 326 -26.76 2.02 -13.59
C VAL A 326 -27.56 0.98 -12.84
N THR A 327 -27.75 -0.16 -13.48
CA THR A 327 -28.42 -1.32 -12.90
C THR A 327 -27.36 -2.33 -12.51
N LEU A 328 -27.30 -2.66 -11.22
CA LEU A 328 -26.46 -3.74 -10.72
C LEU A 328 -27.30 -5.00 -10.62
N ARG A 329 -26.75 -6.09 -11.12
CA ARG A 329 -27.31 -7.44 -10.97
C ARG A 329 -26.32 -8.31 -10.22
N VAL A 330 -26.81 -8.92 -9.15
CA VAL A 330 -26.03 -9.85 -8.32
C VAL A 330 -26.81 -11.15 -8.20
N ASP A 331 -26.13 -12.24 -8.55
CA ASP A 331 -26.63 -13.60 -8.32
C ASP A 331 -26.09 -14.11 -6.98
N VAL A 332 -26.93 -14.82 -6.23
CA VAL A 332 -26.57 -15.35 -4.91
C VAL A 332 -26.70 -16.86 -4.90
N SER A 333 -25.59 -17.52 -4.59
CA SER A 333 -25.52 -18.97 -4.47
C SER A 333 -26.30 -19.39 -3.22
N ASN A 334 -27.56 -19.79 -3.40
CA ASN A 334 -28.54 -20.21 -2.36
C ASN A 334 -29.36 -19.07 -1.70
N PRO A 335 -30.30 -18.44 -2.43
CA PRO A 335 -31.05 -17.26 -1.96
C PRO A 335 -31.98 -17.55 -0.77
N ALA A 336 -32.35 -18.80 -0.51
CA ALA A 336 -33.24 -19.18 0.59
C ALA A 336 -32.65 -18.91 1.99
N ARG A 337 -31.33 -18.72 2.10
CA ARG A 337 -30.63 -18.39 3.36
C ARG A 337 -30.34 -16.89 3.52
N VAL A 338 -30.53 -16.10 2.46
CA VAL A 338 -30.25 -14.67 2.47
C VAL A 338 -31.50 -13.93 2.97
N GLU A 339 -31.37 -13.20 4.07
CA GLU A 339 -32.46 -12.38 4.58
C GLU A 339 -32.55 -11.05 3.83
N GLN A 340 -31.41 -10.45 3.53
CA GLN A 340 -31.31 -9.12 2.94
C GLN A 340 -30.03 -8.99 2.11
N VAL A 341 -30.10 -8.21 1.04
CA VAL A 341 -28.92 -7.78 0.26
C VAL A 341 -28.86 -6.26 0.27
N ASP A 342 -27.81 -5.72 0.88
CA ASP A 342 -27.54 -4.29 0.92
C ASP A 342 -26.55 -3.91 -0.18
N PHE A 343 -26.90 -2.89 -0.97
CA PHE A 343 -26.03 -2.37 -2.01
C PHE A 343 -25.35 -1.08 -1.54
N HIS A 344 -24.04 -1.03 -1.73
CA HIS A 344 -23.19 0.09 -1.35
C HIS A 344 -22.50 0.65 -2.59
N TRP A 345 -22.25 1.96 -2.62
CA TRP A 345 -21.34 2.53 -3.60
C TRP A 345 -20.47 3.62 -2.98
N LEU A 346 -19.30 3.78 -3.59
CA LEU A 346 -18.22 4.66 -3.16
C LEU A 346 -17.80 5.55 -4.34
N THR A 347 -17.68 6.85 -4.09
CA THR A 347 -17.09 7.82 -5.05
C THR A 347 -15.59 8.04 -4.81
N SER A 348 -14.91 7.05 -4.26
CA SER A 348 -13.60 7.19 -3.60
C SER A 348 -12.44 7.55 -4.55
N ARG A 349 -12.66 7.53 -5.88
CA ARG A 349 -11.65 7.90 -6.88
C ARG A 349 -11.85 9.27 -7.54
N CYS A 350 -12.69 10.15 -6.99
CA CYS A 350 -12.83 11.52 -7.49
C CYS A 350 -11.80 12.47 -6.85
N PRO A 351 -11.05 13.27 -7.62
CA PRO A 351 -10.20 14.31 -7.04
C PRO A 351 -11.07 15.37 -6.35
N GLY A 352 -10.93 15.52 -5.03
CA GLY A 352 -11.44 16.68 -4.28
C GLY A 352 -12.76 16.53 -3.52
N GLY A 353 -13.30 15.33 -3.33
CA GLY A 353 -14.47 15.09 -2.46
C GLY A 353 -14.29 13.85 -1.61
N GLY A 354 -14.49 13.95 -0.29
CA GLY A 354 -14.47 12.79 0.60
C GLY A 354 -15.51 11.73 0.21
N PRO A 355 -15.34 10.46 0.65
CA PRO A 355 -16.23 9.37 0.27
C PRO A 355 -17.66 9.67 0.73
N LYS A 356 -18.61 9.62 -0.19
CA LYS A 356 -20.04 9.62 0.15
C LYS A 356 -20.55 8.18 0.13
N PHE A 357 -21.05 7.73 1.27
CA PHE A 357 -21.70 6.43 1.40
C PHE A 357 -23.19 6.59 1.18
N TYR A 358 -23.74 5.81 0.26
CA TYR A 358 -25.18 5.70 0.07
C TYR A 358 -25.53 4.22 0.11
N ILE A 359 -26.50 3.89 0.96
CA ILE A 359 -27.00 2.52 1.14
C ILE A 359 -28.37 2.49 0.46
N GLY A 360 -28.49 1.70 -0.60
CA GLY A 360 -29.76 1.35 -1.21
C GLY A 360 -30.20 -0.01 -0.70
N ARG A 361 -31.44 -0.11 -0.20
CA ARG A 361 -32.05 -1.38 0.19
C ARG A 361 -32.96 -1.86 -0.93
N ASP A 362 -32.91 -3.15 -1.22
CA ASP A 362 -33.96 -3.81 -2.00
C ASP A 362 -34.61 -4.91 -1.19
N GLU A 363 -35.91 -5.12 -1.40
CA GLU A 363 -36.73 -5.91 -0.48
C GLU A 363 -37.06 -7.33 -0.99
N THR A 364 -36.83 -7.66 -2.28
CA THR A 364 -37.10 -9.02 -2.80
C THR A 364 -36.30 -9.36 -4.06
N PRO A 365 -35.74 -10.59 -4.19
CA PRO A 365 -35.14 -11.06 -5.44
C PRO A 365 -36.18 -11.19 -6.56
N ASN A 366 -35.73 -11.06 -7.81
CA ASN A 366 -36.57 -11.27 -8.98
C ASN A 366 -36.92 -12.76 -9.16
N ALA A 367 -37.77 -13.06 -10.15
CA ALA A 367 -38.27 -14.42 -10.40
C ALA A 367 -37.17 -15.46 -10.70
N ASP A 368 -35.98 -14.99 -11.09
CA ASP A 368 -34.81 -15.82 -11.42
C ASP A 368 -33.84 -15.97 -10.22
N GLY A 369 -34.16 -15.40 -9.06
CA GLY A 369 -33.33 -15.45 -7.86
C GLY A 369 -32.22 -14.40 -7.80
N GLU A 370 -32.20 -13.45 -8.74
CA GLU A 370 -31.23 -12.37 -8.81
C GLU A 370 -31.75 -11.12 -8.10
N TYR A 371 -30.83 -10.37 -7.50
CA TYR A 371 -31.13 -9.06 -6.93
C TYR A 371 -30.72 -7.98 -7.93
N GLU A 372 -31.67 -7.09 -8.26
CA GLU A 372 -31.49 -6.04 -9.25
C GLU A 372 -31.84 -4.68 -8.63
N ILE A 373 -30.87 -3.78 -8.55
CA ILE A 373 -31.08 -2.42 -8.08
C ILE A 373 -30.61 -1.42 -9.12
N THR A 374 -31.42 -0.38 -9.34
CA THR A 374 -31.20 0.64 -10.37
C THR A 374 -30.95 2.00 -9.73
N PHE A 375 -29.78 2.59 -9.97
CA PHE A 375 -29.35 3.86 -9.38
C PHE A 375 -29.33 5.00 -10.38
N ASP A 376 -29.88 6.17 -10.03
CA ASP A 376 -29.72 7.39 -10.82
C ASP A 376 -28.40 8.10 -10.46
N THR A 377 -27.45 8.08 -11.38
CA THR A 377 -26.11 8.67 -11.19
C THR A 377 -26.09 10.18 -11.29
N ARG A 378 -27.21 10.87 -11.56
CA ARG A 378 -27.29 12.34 -11.55
C ARG A 378 -26.99 12.96 -10.18
N ARG A 379 -27.05 12.18 -9.10
CA ARG A 379 -26.64 12.61 -7.74
C ARG A 379 -25.15 12.42 -7.46
N ALA A 380 -24.43 11.66 -8.29
CA ALA A 380 -23.00 11.49 -8.20
C ALA A 380 -22.31 12.70 -8.85
N SER A 381 -21.56 13.47 -8.06
CA SER A 381 -20.73 14.56 -8.58
C SER A 381 -19.53 13.96 -9.31
N ASN A 382 -19.54 14.07 -10.65
CA ASN A 382 -18.47 13.79 -11.62
C ASN A 382 -17.34 12.85 -11.18
N GLY A 383 -17.27 11.68 -11.80
CA GLY A 383 -16.11 10.77 -11.74
C GLY A 383 -16.42 9.44 -11.07
N CYS A 384 -15.59 8.45 -11.37
CA CYS A 384 -15.76 7.01 -11.13
C CYS A 384 -16.53 6.61 -9.86
N VAL A 385 -17.42 5.64 -10.03
CA VAL A 385 -18.16 4.99 -8.95
C VAL A 385 -17.72 3.54 -8.83
N ASP A 386 -17.31 3.15 -7.63
CA ASP A 386 -17.09 1.74 -7.26
C ASP A 386 -18.36 1.21 -6.58
N PHE A 387 -18.82 0.04 -7.00
CA PHE A 387 -20.05 -0.59 -6.50
C PHE A 387 -19.73 -1.84 -5.67
N GLY A 388 -20.51 -2.09 -4.63
CA GLY A 388 -20.43 -3.28 -3.79
C GLY A 388 -21.81 -3.75 -3.33
N ALA A 389 -21.90 -5.00 -2.92
CA ALA A 389 -23.11 -5.60 -2.36
C ALA A 389 -22.72 -6.50 -1.18
N VAL A 390 -23.54 -6.49 -0.14
CA VAL A 390 -23.39 -7.27 1.08
C VAL A 390 -24.65 -8.11 1.23
N ALA A 391 -24.51 -9.43 1.41
CA ALA A 391 -25.62 -10.30 1.75
C ALA A 391 -25.59 -10.61 3.25
N LEU A 392 -26.74 -10.44 3.91
CA LEU A 392 -26.96 -10.78 5.31
C LEU A 392 -27.62 -12.17 5.38
N ASP A 393 -26.96 -13.10 6.07
CA ASP A 393 -27.46 -14.47 6.31
C ASP A 393 -28.47 -14.44 7.48
N ARG A 394 -29.50 -15.28 7.41
CA ARG A 394 -30.52 -15.45 8.46
C ARG A 394 -29.96 -15.96 9.79
N ASP A 395 -28.81 -16.62 9.76
CA ASP A 395 -28.28 -17.34 10.92
C ASP A 395 -27.12 -16.64 11.65
N ASP A 396 -26.45 -15.62 11.06
CA ASP A 396 -25.35 -14.86 11.68
C ASP A 396 -25.09 -13.50 10.98
N GLU A 397 -24.87 -12.42 11.76
CA GLU A 397 -24.54 -11.06 11.27
C GLU A 397 -23.11 -11.00 10.69
N HIS A 398 -22.96 -11.25 9.38
CA HIS A 398 -21.69 -11.08 8.67
C HIS A 398 -21.81 -10.08 7.52
N ILE A 399 -20.87 -9.12 7.46
CA ILE A 399 -20.75 -8.14 6.37
C ILE A 399 -19.57 -8.56 5.49
N LEU A 400 -19.84 -8.74 4.20
CA LEU A 400 -18.85 -9.14 3.19
C LEU A 400 -18.32 -7.91 2.45
N TYR A 401 -17.05 -7.54 2.66
CA TYR A 401 -16.39 -6.48 1.89
C TYR A 401 -15.60 -7.05 0.70
N PRO A 402 -15.64 -6.41 -0.48
CA PRO A 402 -14.77 -6.78 -1.59
C PRO A 402 -13.38 -6.15 -1.42
N GLU A 403 -12.34 -6.99 -1.27
CA GLU A 403 -10.94 -6.57 -1.43
C GLU A 403 -10.24 -7.52 -2.42
N GLY A 404 -9.87 -7.01 -3.60
CA GLY A 404 -9.05 -7.75 -4.56
C GLY A 404 -9.59 -9.11 -5.04
N GLY A 405 -10.91 -9.31 -5.07
CA GLY A 405 -11.52 -10.57 -5.53
C GLY A 405 -11.48 -11.73 -4.53
N LYS A 406 -11.25 -11.46 -3.23
CA LYS A 406 -11.43 -12.44 -2.15
C LYS A 406 -12.27 -11.86 -1.01
N TYR A 407 -13.08 -12.72 -0.39
CA TYR A 407 -13.93 -12.36 0.74
C TYR A 407 -13.15 -12.39 2.06
N VAL A 408 -13.23 -11.31 2.84
CA VAL A 408 -12.78 -11.27 4.24
C VAL A 408 -14.02 -11.19 5.12
N VAL A 409 -14.22 -12.20 5.97
CA VAL A 409 -15.31 -12.21 6.97
C VAL A 409 -14.87 -11.35 8.15
N THR A 410 -15.61 -10.28 8.45
CA THR A 410 -15.43 -9.50 9.68
C THR A 410 -16.73 -9.54 10.47
N THR A 411 -16.70 -10.10 11.68
CA THR A 411 -17.79 -9.94 12.65
C THR A 411 -17.68 -8.55 13.26
N ILE A 412 -18.74 -7.76 13.19
CA ILE A 412 -18.83 -6.51 13.96
C ILE A 412 -19.49 -6.87 15.29
N ASP A 413 -18.72 -6.96 16.37
CA ASP A 413 -19.31 -6.89 17.71
C ASP A 413 -19.77 -5.44 17.94
N ASN A 414 -21.05 -5.26 18.26
CA ASN A 414 -21.72 -3.97 18.52
C ASN A 414 -20.98 -3.05 19.50
#